data_AF-A0A6A4FDH6-F1
#
_entry.id   AF-A0A6A4FDH6-F1
#
_cell.length_a   1.000
_cell.length_b   1.000
_cell.length_c   1.000
_cell.angle_alpha   90.00
_cell.angle_beta   90.00
_cell.angle_gamma   90.00
#
_symmetry.space_group_name_H-M   'P 1'
#
loop_
_entity.id
_entity.type
_entity.pdbx_description
1 polymer ?
#
loop_
_entity_poly.entity_id
_entity_poly.type
_entity_poly.pdbx_seq_one_letter_code
_entity_poly.pdbx_strand_id
1 'polypeptide(L)'
;MNFAGHLRDSDETTKWLQMWLLKGDSEASVAAKLGVNGLEKAAAKKHANWGAYAKYLHMQKRAGKPNYFAHFGTGYQSEKKTKDVVWRWAVEGQTEAYAAGLLGMSKLSKDQYKLHWNYNAYEEFLKAQEKMADLRKKFGGRVNLAQ
;
A
#
# COMPACT_ATOMS: atom_id res chain seq x y z
N MET A 1 -6.82 28.30 0.59
CA MET A 1 -6.84 27.66 -0.75
C MET A 1 -7.81 26.50 -0.71
N ASN A 2 -8.72 26.43 -1.69
CA ASN A 2 -9.67 25.35 -1.87
C ASN A 2 -9.26 24.59 -3.14
N PHE A 3 -8.90 23.32 -3.01
CA PHE A 3 -8.46 22.46 -4.13
C PHE A 3 -9.63 21.68 -4.74
N ALA A 4 -10.86 22.19 -4.66
CA ALA A 4 -12.10 21.60 -5.21
C ALA A 4 -12.12 21.38 -6.74
N GLY A 5 -10.96 21.31 -7.39
CA GLY A 5 -10.74 20.81 -8.73
C GLY A 5 -9.35 20.19 -8.82
N HIS A 6 -9.30 18.89 -9.11
CA HIS A 6 -8.13 18.05 -9.45
C HIS A 6 -6.76 18.55 -8.98
N LEU A 7 -6.19 17.86 -7.99
CA LEU A 7 -4.74 17.76 -7.89
C LEU A 7 -4.25 16.93 -9.10
N ARG A 8 -3.76 17.61 -10.15
CA ARG A 8 -3.44 17.00 -11.45
C ARG A 8 -2.18 16.14 -11.42
N ASP A 9 -1.24 16.45 -10.54
CA ASP A 9 0.04 15.75 -10.42
C ASP A 9 0.16 15.00 -9.08
N SER A 10 0.58 13.73 -9.16
CA SER A 10 0.74 12.85 -8.01
C SER A 10 1.92 13.26 -7.11
N ASP A 11 2.97 13.85 -7.69
CA ASP A 11 4.13 14.33 -6.94
C ASP A 11 3.78 15.61 -6.19
N GLU A 12 3.14 16.56 -6.88
CA GLU A 12 2.63 17.78 -6.25
C GLU A 12 1.60 17.49 -5.14
N THR A 13 0.67 16.55 -5.39
CA THR A 13 -0.27 16.07 -4.36
C THR A 13 0.48 15.60 -3.13
N THR A 14 1.52 14.80 -3.30
CA THR A 14 2.28 14.23 -2.19
C THR A 14 2.99 15.31 -1.37
N LYS A 15 3.55 16.34 -2.03
CA LYS A 15 4.18 17.50 -1.36
C LYS A 15 3.17 18.27 -0.51
N TRP A 16 1.97 18.54 -1.04
CA TRP A 16 0.91 19.23 -0.30
C TRP A 16 0.46 18.43 0.93
N LEU A 17 0.23 17.13 0.77
CA LEU A 17 -0.17 16.26 1.89
C LEU A 17 0.91 16.20 2.99
N GLN A 18 2.19 16.14 2.61
CA GLN A 18 3.31 16.16 3.56
C GLN A 18 3.39 17.49 4.29
N MET A 19 3.23 18.61 3.58
CA MET A 19 3.22 19.94 4.20
C MET A 19 2.09 20.07 5.22
N TRP A 20 0.88 19.62 4.90
CA TRP A 20 -0.26 19.65 5.82
C TRP A 20 -0.04 18.76 7.03
N LEU A 21 0.58 17.60 6.84
CA LEU A 21 0.93 16.70 7.94
C LEU A 21 1.95 17.35 8.88
N LEU A 22 3.01 17.97 8.34
CA LEU A 22 4.04 18.67 9.11
C LEU A 22 3.49 19.87 9.87
N LYS A 23 2.50 20.57 9.30
CA LYS A 23 1.78 21.66 9.97
C LYS A 23 0.79 21.17 11.03
N GLY A 24 0.54 19.86 11.13
CA GLY A 24 -0.41 19.29 12.09
C GLY A 24 -1.88 19.52 11.70
N ASP A 25 -2.18 19.65 10.41
CA ASP A 25 -3.56 19.86 9.97
C ASP A 25 -4.48 18.69 10.37
N SER A 26 -5.68 19.01 10.84
CA SER A 26 -6.67 17.98 11.23
C SER A 26 -7.28 17.28 10.00
N GLU A 27 -7.85 16.09 10.21
CA GLU A 27 -8.63 15.38 9.19
C GLU A 27 -9.71 16.28 8.57
N ALA A 28 -10.49 16.98 9.41
CA ALA A 28 -11.53 17.90 8.95
C ALA A 28 -10.99 19.07 8.12
N SER A 29 -9.84 19.64 8.52
CA SER A 29 -9.18 20.73 7.79
C SER A 29 -8.74 20.28 6.39
N VAL A 30 -8.18 19.08 6.28
CA VAL A 30 -7.75 18.53 4.98
C VAL A 30 -8.95 18.10 4.13
N ALA A 31 -10.00 17.54 4.73
CA ALA A 31 -11.25 17.23 4.03
C ALA A 31 -11.84 18.49 3.39
N ALA A 32 -11.84 19.62 4.10
CA ALA A 32 -12.31 20.91 3.59
C ALA A 32 -11.42 21.44 2.45
N LYS A 33 -10.08 21.39 2.61
CA LYS A 33 -9.12 21.79 1.57
C LYS A 33 -9.28 20.99 0.28
N LEU A 34 -9.60 19.70 0.39
CA LEU A 34 -9.79 18.79 -0.75
C LEU A 34 -11.21 18.79 -1.32
N GLY A 35 -12.14 19.53 -0.73
CA GLY A 35 -13.53 19.60 -1.18
C GLY A 35 -14.35 18.33 -0.91
N VAL A 36 -13.87 17.44 -0.03
CA VAL A 36 -14.58 16.19 0.33
C VAL A 36 -15.36 16.29 1.64
N ASN A 37 -15.26 17.43 2.34
CA ASN A 37 -15.99 17.68 3.58
C ASN A 37 -17.50 17.73 3.34
N GLY A 38 -18.29 17.14 4.24
CA GLY A 38 -19.75 17.15 4.19
C GLY A 38 -20.37 16.32 3.05
N LEU A 39 -19.56 15.64 2.23
CA LEU A 39 -20.07 14.71 1.23
C LEU A 39 -20.52 13.41 1.89
N GLU A 40 -21.64 12.87 1.43
CA GLU A 40 -22.03 11.51 1.78
C GLU A 40 -20.95 10.51 1.32
N LYS A 41 -20.71 9.44 2.08
CA LYS A 41 -19.60 8.50 1.87
C LYS A 41 -19.55 7.93 0.44
N ALA A 42 -20.69 7.67 -0.17
CA ALA A 42 -20.78 7.16 -1.54
C ALA A 42 -20.37 8.24 -2.59
N ALA A 43 -20.78 9.49 -2.37
CA ALA A 43 -20.41 10.63 -3.21
C ALA A 43 -18.93 11.00 -3.03
N ALA A 44 -18.44 10.99 -1.78
CA ALA A 44 -17.05 11.28 -1.45
C ALA A 44 -16.09 10.35 -2.20
N LYS A 45 -16.37 9.05 -2.27
CA LYS A 45 -15.55 8.07 -3.01
C LYS A 45 -15.43 8.33 -4.51
N LYS A 46 -16.40 9.03 -5.11
CA LYS A 46 -16.39 9.40 -6.53
C LYS A 46 -15.73 10.77 -6.77
N HIS A 47 -15.42 11.52 -5.72
CA HIS A 47 -14.80 12.83 -5.83
C HIS A 47 -13.35 12.69 -6.31
N ALA A 48 -12.91 13.59 -7.20
CA ALA A 48 -11.58 13.54 -7.81
C ALA A 48 -10.44 13.51 -6.78
N ASN A 49 -10.62 14.19 -5.64
CA ASN A 49 -9.61 14.29 -4.59
C ASN A 49 -9.75 13.23 -3.48
N TRP A 50 -10.64 12.25 -3.62
CA TRP A 50 -10.83 11.21 -2.59
C TRP A 50 -9.55 10.42 -2.33
N GLY A 51 -8.80 10.08 -3.39
CA GLY A 51 -7.53 9.38 -3.27
C GLY A 51 -6.50 10.17 -2.44
N ALA A 52 -6.44 11.50 -2.63
CA ALA A 52 -5.57 12.37 -1.84
C ALA A 52 -6.00 12.43 -0.37
N TYR A 53 -7.31 12.50 -0.11
CA TYR A 53 -7.84 12.48 1.27
C TYR A 53 -7.51 11.16 1.97
N ALA A 54 -7.80 10.03 1.33
CA ALA A 54 -7.46 8.71 1.86
C ALA A 54 -5.96 8.59 2.16
N LYS A 55 -5.10 9.05 1.23
CA LYS A 55 -3.65 9.09 1.41
C LYS A 55 -3.23 9.93 2.63
N TYR A 56 -3.85 11.09 2.84
CA TYR A 56 -3.59 11.91 4.03
C TYR A 56 -3.91 11.18 5.33
N LEU A 57 -5.08 10.52 5.42
CA LEU A 57 -5.47 9.75 6.61
C LEU A 57 -4.47 8.62 6.89
N HIS A 58 -3.96 7.97 5.85
CA HIS A 58 -2.90 6.97 5.99
C HIS A 58 -1.60 7.59 6.52
N MET A 59 -1.19 8.75 6.01
CA MET A 59 0.00 9.46 6.48
C MET A 59 -0.13 9.88 7.94
N GLN A 60 -1.29 10.43 8.33
CA GLN A 60 -1.57 10.83 9.71
C GLN A 60 -1.56 9.66 10.69
N LYS A 61 -2.09 8.50 10.29
CA LYS A 61 -2.02 7.25 11.09
C LYS A 61 -0.60 6.72 11.27
N ARG A 62 0.33 7.08 10.39
CA ARG A 62 1.76 6.71 10.44
C ARG A 62 2.62 7.78 11.11
N ALA A 63 2.16 9.03 11.18
CA ALA A 63 2.89 10.12 11.82
C ALA A 63 3.16 9.79 13.30
N GLY A 64 4.42 9.95 13.72
CA GLY A 64 4.84 9.65 15.09
C GLY A 64 4.96 8.15 15.42
N LYS A 65 4.61 7.24 14.50
CA LYS A 65 4.94 5.82 14.64
C LYS A 65 6.33 5.57 14.06
N PRO A 66 7.13 4.66 14.65
CA PRO A 66 8.37 4.22 14.01
C PRO A 66 8.07 3.73 12.59
N ASN A 67 9.02 3.86 11.68
CA ASN A 67 8.85 3.68 10.24
C ASN A 67 8.61 2.20 9.86
N TYR A 68 7.50 1.64 10.33
CA TYR A 68 7.09 0.28 10.12
C TYR A 68 6.38 0.19 8.77
N PHE A 69 6.76 -0.82 8.01
CA PHE A 69 6.30 -1.06 6.64
C PHE A 69 5.04 -1.93 6.62
N ALA A 70 4.92 -2.85 7.59
CA ALA A 70 3.76 -3.73 7.75
C ALA A 70 3.69 -4.22 9.20
N HIS A 71 2.59 -4.84 9.61
CA HIS A 71 2.61 -5.72 10.77
C HIS A 71 1.82 -7.00 10.66
N PHE A 72 2.52 -8.06 11.01
CA PHE A 72 2.13 -9.44 10.87
C PHE A 72 3.07 -10.29 11.73
N GLY A 73 2.67 -11.52 12.03
CA GLY A 73 3.41 -12.38 12.96
C GLY A 73 3.50 -11.74 14.35
N THR A 74 4.73 -11.52 14.84
CA THR A 74 5.01 -11.04 16.20
C THR A 74 4.94 -9.52 16.39
N GLY A 75 4.58 -8.75 15.34
CA GLY A 75 4.37 -7.31 15.47
C GLY A 75 4.85 -6.50 14.28
N TYR A 76 5.20 -5.23 14.55
CA TYR A 76 5.69 -4.26 13.58
C TYR A 76 6.97 -4.68 12.87
N GLN A 77 6.96 -4.61 11.54
CA GLN A 77 8.08 -5.00 10.68
C GLN A 77 8.61 -3.78 9.92
N SER A 78 9.94 -3.65 9.86
CA SER A 78 10.62 -2.72 8.94
C SER A 78 10.49 -3.17 7.49
N GLU A 79 10.68 -2.26 6.54
CA GLU A 79 10.66 -2.59 5.10
C GLU A 79 11.62 -3.72 4.72
N LYS A 80 12.88 -3.65 5.16
CA LYS A 80 13.89 -4.69 4.88
C LYS A 80 13.40 -6.07 5.34
N LYS A 81 13.01 -6.19 6.61
CA LYS A 81 12.50 -7.44 7.17
C LYS A 81 11.24 -7.93 6.46
N THR A 82 10.34 -7.03 6.07
CA THR A 82 9.16 -7.43 5.27
C THR A 82 9.58 -8.01 3.93
N LYS A 83 10.47 -7.33 3.18
CA LYS A 83 10.99 -7.81 1.89
C LYS A 83 11.67 -9.17 2.02
N ASP A 84 12.50 -9.37 3.04
CA ASP A 84 13.15 -10.67 3.30
C ASP A 84 12.14 -11.80 3.53
N VAL A 85 11.08 -11.53 4.31
CA VAL A 85 10.04 -12.52 4.61
C VAL A 85 9.22 -12.88 3.37
N VAL A 86 8.74 -11.89 2.62
CA VAL A 86 7.91 -12.14 1.42
C VAL A 86 8.73 -12.76 0.29
N TRP A 87 10.02 -12.41 0.18
CA TRP A 87 10.94 -13.06 -0.74
C TRP A 87 11.08 -14.55 -0.44
N ARG A 88 11.26 -14.91 0.83
CA ARG A 88 11.31 -16.32 1.25
C ARG A 88 10.00 -17.05 0.89
N TRP A 89 8.84 -16.46 1.12
CA TRP A 89 7.57 -17.07 0.72
C TRP A 89 7.49 -17.32 -0.79
N ALA A 90 7.98 -16.38 -1.61
CA ALA A 90 8.03 -16.56 -3.06
C ALA A 90 9.01 -17.68 -3.48
N VAL A 91 10.19 -17.76 -2.84
CA VAL A 91 11.16 -18.84 -3.07
C VAL A 91 10.55 -20.20 -2.75
N GLU A 92 9.86 -20.32 -1.61
CA GLU A 92 9.14 -21.52 -1.16
C GLU A 92 7.93 -21.87 -2.04
N GLY A 93 7.53 -20.99 -2.97
CA GLY A 93 6.38 -21.22 -3.85
C GLY A 93 5.03 -21.07 -3.15
N GLN A 94 4.96 -20.27 -2.08
CA GLN A 94 3.70 -19.98 -1.40
C GLN A 94 2.70 -19.26 -2.32
N THR A 95 1.42 -19.36 -1.99
CA THR A 95 0.33 -18.79 -2.78
C THR A 95 -0.04 -17.37 -2.34
N GLU A 96 -0.71 -16.63 -3.23
CA GLU A 96 -1.36 -15.35 -2.90
C GLU A 96 -2.31 -15.47 -1.69
N ALA A 97 -3.11 -16.54 -1.64
CA ALA A 97 -4.02 -16.80 -0.54
C ALA A 97 -3.29 -17.00 0.80
N TYR A 98 -2.15 -17.71 0.78
CA TYR A 98 -1.29 -17.89 1.96
C TYR A 98 -0.76 -16.54 2.47
N ALA A 99 -0.19 -15.73 1.58
CA ALA A 99 0.35 -14.42 1.93
C ALA A 99 -0.76 -13.48 2.46
N ALA A 100 -1.92 -13.45 1.80
CA ALA A 100 -3.08 -12.68 2.27
C ALA A 100 -3.55 -13.14 3.65
N GLY A 101 -3.52 -14.44 3.93
CA GLY A 101 -3.83 -15.01 5.25
C GLY A 101 -2.92 -14.46 6.35
N LEU A 102 -1.60 -14.56 6.17
CA LEU A 102 -0.62 -14.08 7.17
C LEU A 102 -0.61 -12.56 7.33
N LEU A 103 -0.98 -11.83 6.29
CA LEU A 103 -1.10 -10.37 6.33
C LEU A 103 -2.46 -9.89 6.88
N GLY A 104 -3.35 -10.80 7.28
CA GLY A 104 -4.66 -10.46 7.86
C GLY A 104 -5.69 -9.95 6.84
N MET A 105 -5.50 -10.29 5.56
CA MET A 105 -6.29 -9.78 4.43
C MET A 105 -7.25 -10.83 3.85
N SER A 106 -7.27 -12.05 4.41
CA SER A 106 -8.04 -13.19 3.88
C SER A 106 -9.55 -12.96 3.79
N LYS A 107 -10.13 -12.11 4.65
CA LYS A 107 -11.58 -11.81 4.66
C LYS A 107 -11.96 -10.58 3.82
N LEU A 108 -11.00 -9.95 3.14
CA LEU A 108 -11.22 -8.74 2.36
C LEU A 108 -11.43 -9.08 0.88
N SER A 109 -12.18 -8.26 0.16
CA SER A 109 -12.21 -8.33 -1.31
C SER A 109 -10.91 -7.78 -1.91
N LYS A 110 -10.59 -8.15 -3.16
CA LYS A 110 -9.38 -7.64 -3.85
C LYS A 110 -9.32 -6.11 -3.90
N ASP A 111 -10.45 -5.44 -4.08
CA ASP A 111 -10.50 -3.97 -4.06
C ASP A 111 -10.21 -3.38 -2.67
N GLN A 112 -10.57 -4.10 -1.62
CA GLN A 112 -10.28 -3.71 -0.23
C GLN A 112 -8.81 -3.93 0.15
N TYR A 113 -8.07 -4.75 -0.60
CA TYR A 113 -6.66 -5.02 -0.29
C TYR A 113 -5.85 -3.73 -0.33
N LYS A 114 -6.05 -2.89 -1.35
CA LYS A 114 -5.35 -1.61 -1.54
C LYS A 114 -5.52 -0.61 -0.38
N LEU A 115 -6.58 -0.80 0.41
CA LEU A 115 -6.89 0.05 1.56
C LEU A 115 -6.34 -0.53 2.88
N HIS A 116 -5.86 -1.77 2.86
CA HIS A 116 -5.34 -2.44 4.02
C HIS A 116 -3.91 -1.98 4.30
N TRP A 117 -3.58 -1.81 5.57
CA TRP A 117 -2.26 -1.32 5.99
C TRP A 117 -1.09 -2.24 5.61
N ASN A 118 -1.35 -3.54 5.43
CA ASN A 118 -0.35 -4.53 4.98
C ASN A 118 -0.32 -4.68 3.44
N TYR A 119 -1.04 -3.85 2.69
CA TYR A 119 -1.07 -3.95 1.23
C TYR A 119 0.32 -3.87 0.61
N ASN A 120 1.18 -2.97 1.11
CA ASN A 120 2.54 -2.82 0.60
C ASN A 120 3.36 -4.11 0.78
N ALA A 121 3.15 -4.86 1.87
CA ALA A 121 3.78 -6.17 2.03
C ALA A 121 3.24 -7.21 1.03
N TYR A 122 1.93 -7.18 0.77
CA TYR A 122 1.32 -8.04 -0.22
C TYR A 122 1.82 -7.73 -1.64
N GLU A 123 1.94 -6.46 -1.99
CA GLU A 123 2.47 -6.04 -3.28
C GLU A 123 3.94 -6.47 -3.47
N GLU A 124 4.78 -6.34 -2.44
CA GLU A 124 6.16 -6.85 -2.49
C GLU A 124 6.23 -8.37 -2.65
N PHE A 125 5.27 -9.11 -2.08
CA PHE A 125 5.14 -10.54 -2.32
C PHE A 125 4.83 -10.86 -3.79
N LEU A 126 3.88 -10.16 -4.41
CA LEU A 126 3.54 -10.35 -5.83
C LEU A 126 4.74 -10.07 -6.73
N LYS A 127 5.47 -8.96 -6.51
CA LYS A 127 6.71 -8.65 -7.24
C LYS A 127 7.77 -9.75 -7.07
N ALA A 128 7.88 -10.32 -5.86
CA ALA A 128 8.80 -11.41 -5.60
C ALA A 128 8.40 -12.70 -6.36
N GLN A 129 7.11 -13.02 -6.43
CA GLN A 129 6.61 -14.16 -7.20
C GLN A 129 6.90 -14.01 -8.69
N GLU A 130 6.65 -12.84 -9.28
CA GLU A 130 6.97 -12.55 -10.69
C GLU A 130 8.46 -12.74 -10.98
N LYS A 131 9.33 -12.15 -10.13
CA LYS A 131 10.78 -12.30 -10.28
C LYS A 131 11.24 -13.76 -10.13
N MET A 132 10.63 -14.53 -9.23
CA MET A 132 10.94 -15.96 -9.10
C MET A 132 10.47 -16.78 -10.31
N ALA A 133 9.32 -16.44 -10.90
CA ALA A 133 8.88 -17.05 -12.15
C ALA A 133 9.87 -16.78 -13.29
N ASP A 134 10.37 -15.55 -13.41
CA ASP A 134 11.39 -15.18 -14.40
C ASP A 134 12.71 -15.93 -14.17
N LEU A 135 13.17 -16.02 -12.93
CA LEU A 135 14.37 -16.78 -12.58
C LEU A 135 14.20 -18.27 -12.90
N ARG A 136 13.05 -18.87 -12.57
CA ARG A 136 12.75 -20.27 -12.90
C ARG A 136 12.70 -20.49 -14.41
N LYS A 137 12.17 -19.55 -15.19
CA LYS A 137 12.20 -19.63 -16.66
C LYS A 137 13.62 -19.53 -17.21
N LYS A 138 14.42 -18.60 -16.68
CA LYS A 138 15.81 -18.33 -17.12
C LYS A 138 16.79 -19.46 -16.79
N PHE A 139 16.62 -20.10 -15.63
CA PHE A 139 17.55 -21.11 -15.12
C PHE A 139 16.99 -22.54 -15.16
N GLY A 140 15.68 -22.73 -15.08
CA GLY A 140 15.03 -24.04 -15.22
C GLY A 140 15.08 -24.59 -16.65
N GLY A 141 15.14 -23.73 -17.67
CA GLY A 141 15.40 -24.15 -19.05
C GLY A 141 16.82 -24.67 -19.30
N ARG A 142 17.77 -24.46 -18.37
CA ARG A 142 19.17 -24.93 -18.50
C ARG A 142 19.40 -26.34 -17.98
N VAL A 143 18.43 -26.94 -17.29
CA VAL A 143 18.56 -28.28 -16.70
C VAL A 143 18.15 -29.39 -17.69
N ASN A 144 17.41 -29.06 -18.76
CA ASN A 144 16.89 -30.01 -19.74
C ASN A 144 17.76 -30.20 -21.00
N LEU A 145 19.04 -29.80 -20.98
CA LEU A 145 19.98 -29.90 -22.11
C LEU A 145 21.17 -30.84 -21.84
N ALA A 146 21.12 -31.64 -20.77
CA ALA A 146 22.19 -32.55 -20.37
C ALA A 146 21.71 -33.99 -20.13
N GLN A 147 20.80 -34.49 -20.97
CA GLN A 147 20.49 -35.92 -21.08
C GLN A 147 20.69 -36.40 -22.51
#